data_AF-A0A421CG97-F1
#
_entry.id   AF-A0A421CG97-F1
#
_cell.length_a   1.000
_cell.length_b   1.000
_cell.length_c   1.000
_cell.angle_alpha   90.00
_cell.angle_beta   90.00
_cell.angle_gamma   90.00
#
_symmetry.space_group_name_H-M   'P 1'
#
loop_
_entity.id
_entity.type
_entity.pdbx_description
1 polymer ?
#
loop_
_entity_poly.entity_id
_entity_poly.type
_entity_poly.pdbx_seq_one_letter_code
_entity_poly.pdbx_strand_id
1 'polypeptide(L)'
;MIYLYPYERSSDWQEGTYRLTVKTAFSKSVNFRDEQGRRYSLLVDGDDFLPRSALIEGLPPMASGHEVGIDIKGAAVKFDPSTISGMPDRKLRGLWLEWLSLIGNAELKYILENLEEPFRLVGLGPGLTPAGDDFLVGWITACKLEGRNTKKLSSEIEEALSRKTTWFSSEMIRDALDGKFWKRGIELARALNEGDSFQAMERAGKIINWGHSSGKAWLAGFAYGIERGNDPQLI
;
A
#
# COMPACT_ATOMS: atom_id res chain seq x y z
N MET A 1 -4.81 -25.65 -16.99
CA MET A 1 -4.48 -24.70 -15.91
C MET A 1 -2.99 -24.83 -15.62
N ILE A 2 -2.22 -23.74 -15.73
CA ILE A 2 -0.79 -23.75 -15.39
C ILE A 2 -0.62 -23.72 -13.87
N TYR A 3 0.48 -24.28 -13.37
CA TYR A 3 0.87 -24.19 -11.96
C TYR A 3 2.17 -23.39 -11.82
N LEU A 4 2.19 -22.48 -10.85
CA LEU A 4 3.31 -21.60 -10.54
C LEU A 4 3.83 -21.89 -9.14
N TYR A 5 5.14 -21.79 -8.97
CA TYR A 5 5.85 -22.19 -7.75
C TYR A 5 6.74 -21.03 -7.28
N PRO A 6 6.17 -20.03 -6.58
CA PRO A 6 6.97 -18.97 -5.97
C PRO A 6 7.89 -19.52 -4.87
N TYR A 7 9.02 -18.86 -4.63
CA TYR A 7 10.07 -19.32 -3.71
C TYR A 7 10.14 -18.53 -2.40
N GLU A 8 9.57 -17.32 -2.36
CA GLU A 8 9.45 -16.49 -1.16
C GLU A 8 8.05 -15.88 -1.07
N ARG A 9 7.57 -15.58 0.14
CA ARG A 9 6.21 -15.07 0.36
C ARG A 9 6.11 -14.09 1.54
N SER A 10 5.03 -13.31 1.52
CA SER A 10 4.54 -12.62 2.70
C SER A 10 3.94 -13.60 3.71
N SER A 11 4.07 -13.29 5.00
CA SER A 11 3.61 -14.12 6.12
C SER A 11 2.10 -14.38 6.10
N ASP A 12 1.33 -13.44 5.53
CA ASP A 12 -0.13 -13.47 5.44
C ASP A 12 -0.67 -14.28 4.25
N TRP A 13 0.19 -14.77 3.35
CA TRP A 13 -0.18 -15.79 2.37
C TRP A 13 0.10 -17.17 2.95
N GLN A 14 -0.93 -17.86 3.45
CA GLN A 14 -0.78 -19.14 4.16
C GLN A 14 -0.32 -20.28 3.27
N GLU A 15 0.37 -21.28 3.83
CA GLU A 15 0.79 -22.44 3.04
C GLU A 15 -0.38 -23.19 2.44
N GLY A 16 -0.26 -23.50 1.15
CA GLY A 16 -1.32 -24.18 0.43
C GLY A 16 -1.16 -24.09 -1.08
N THR A 17 -2.11 -24.71 -1.75
CA THR A 17 -2.26 -24.66 -3.20
C THR A 17 -3.55 -23.90 -3.50
N TYR A 18 -3.42 -22.81 -4.25
CA TYR A 18 -4.50 -21.87 -4.51
C TYR A 18 -4.90 -21.93 -5.98
N ARG A 19 -6.19 -21.75 -6.25
CA ARG A 19 -6.70 -21.43 -7.59
C ARG A 19 -7.09 -19.97 -7.60
N LEU A 20 -6.44 -19.18 -8.43
CA LEU A 20 -6.64 -17.74 -8.48
C LEU A 20 -6.89 -17.27 -9.91
N THR A 21 -7.76 -16.26 -10.06
CA THR A 21 -8.05 -15.64 -11.35
C THR A 21 -7.15 -14.44 -11.59
N VAL A 22 -6.47 -14.39 -12.73
CA VAL A 22 -5.67 -13.23 -13.16
C VAL A 22 -6.56 -12.00 -13.31
N LYS A 23 -6.21 -10.89 -12.67
CA LYS A 23 -6.91 -9.60 -12.81
C LYS A 23 -6.13 -8.63 -13.67
N THR A 24 -4.86 -8.42 -13.36
CA THR A 24 -3.94 -7.56 -14.13
C THR A 24 -2.58 -8.22 -14.21
N ALA A 25 -1.92 -8.07 -15.36
CA ALA A 25 -0.58 -8.58 -15.60
C ALA A 25 0.30 -7.43 -16.10
N PHE A 26 1.43 -7.25 -15.45
CA PHE A 26 2.48 -6.29 -15.77
C PHE A 26 3.79 -7.04 -16.00
N SER A 27 4.82 -6.35 -16.48
CA SER A 27 6.14 -6.94 -16.71
C SER A 27 6.82 -7.48 -15.45
N LYS A 28 6.53 -6.88 -14.28
CA LYS A 28 7.16 -7.23 -13.00
C LYS A 28 6.19 -7.78 -11.95
N SER A 29 4.89 -7.76 -12.22
CA SER A 29 3.89 -8.23 -11.27
C SER A 29 2.65 -8.77 -11.96
N VAL A 30 2.01 -9.76 -11.36
CA VAL A 30 0.67 -10.22 -11.73
C VAL A 30 -0.20 -10.19 -10.50
N ASN A 31 -1.37 -9.59 -10.62
CA ASN A 31 -2.36 -9.52 -9.55
C ASN A 31 -3.50 -10.48 -9.83
N PHE A 32 -3.86 -11.22 -8.80
CA PHE A 32 -4.87 -12.26 -8.84
C PHE A 32 -5.96 -11.99 -7.81
N ARG A 33 -7.11 -12.60 -8.06
CA ARG A 33 -8.26 -12.58 -7.18
C ARG A 33 -8.67 -14.01 -6.84
N ASP A 34 -8.98 -14.28 -5.59
CA ASP A 34 -9.63 -15.53 -5.19
C ASP A 34 -11.17 -15.48 -5.36
N GLU A 35 -11.86 -16.54 -4.96
CA GLU A 35 -13.33 -16.61 -5.03
C GLU A 35 -14.04 -15.58 -4.15
N GLN A 36 -13.39 -15.14 -3.07
CA GLN A 36 -13.91 -14.17 -2.10
C GLN A 36 -13.62 -12.73 -2.52
N GLY A 37 -12.89 -12.54 -3.62
CA GLY A 37 -12.53 -11.22 -4.12
C GLY A 37 -11.21 -10.66 -3.59
N ARG A 38 -10.47 -11.43 -2.76
CA ARG A 38 -9.23 -10.98 -2.13
C ARG A 38 -8.08 -10.92 -3.11
N ARG A 39 -7.26 -9.88 -2.97
CA ARG A 39 -6.05 -9.67 -3.79
C ARG A 39 -4.90 -10.57 -3.33
N TYR A 40 -4.23 -11.16 -4.31
CA TYR A 40 -2.93 -11.82 -4.21
C TYR A 40 -2.01 -11.31 -5.33
N SER A 41 -0.68 -11.35 -5.16
CA SER A 41 0.25 -10.86 -6.17
C SER A 41 1.50 -11.72 -6.31
N LEU A 42 1.86 -12.10 -7.54
CA LEU A 42 3.20 -12.59 -7.84
C LEU A 42 4.08 -11.42 -8.29
N LEU A 43 5.31 -11.40 -7.81
CA LEU A 43 6.29 -10.33 -8.01
C LEU A 43 7.63 -10.94 -8.46
N VAL A 44 8.44 -10.18 -9.19
CA VAL A 44 9.81 -10.58 -9.55
C VAL A 44 10.89 -9.83 -8.76
N ASP A 45 10.49 -8.89 -7.91
CA ASP A 45 11.37 -8.03 -7.13
C ASP A 45 10.97 -8.05 -5.65
N GLY A 46 11.92 -8.40 -4.78
CA GLY A 46 11.70 -8.47 -3.34
C GLY A 46 11.49 -7.10 -2.66
N ASP A 47 11.78 -5.99 -3.33
CA ASP A 47 11.45 -4.65 -2.83
C ASP A 47 9.98 -4.29 -3.06
N ASP A 48 9.26 -5.04 -3.90
CA ASP A 48 7.85 -4.83 -4.20
C ASP A 48 6.88 -5.58 -3.27
N PHE A 49 7.36 -6.28 -2.23
CA PHE A 49 6.52 -7.06 -1.33
C PHE A 49 5.28 -6.28 -0.83
N LEU A 50 4.11 -6.91 -0.99
CA LEU A 50 2.79 -6.45 -0.59
C LEU A 50 2.13 -7.46 0.38
N PRO A 51 1.02 -7.12 1.04
CA PRO A 51 0.13 -8.11 1.63
C PRO A 51 -0.29 -9.16 0.60
N ARG A 52 -0.28 -10.43 1.00
CA ARG A 52 -0.54 -11.62 0.18
C ARG A 52 0.22 -11.61 -1.13
N SER A 53 1.54 -11.48 -1.06
CA SER A 53 2.40 -11.54 -2.25
C SER A 53 3.51 -12.57 -2.14
N ALA A 54 4.01 -13.03 -3.29
CA ALA A 54 5.06 -14.03 -3.36
C ALA A 54 6.00 -13.76 -4.54
N LEU A 55 7.28 -14.11 -4.38
CA LEU A 55 8.31 -13.92 -5.40
C LEU A 55 8.43 -15.14 -6.30
N ILE A 56 8.56 -14.89 -7.60
CA ILE A 56 8.80 -15.89 -8.63
C ILE A 56 9.91 -15.41 -9.56
N GLU A 57 10.72 -16.34 -10.07
CA GLU A 57 11.89 -16.00 -10.91
C GLU A 57 11.49 -15.31 -12.21
N GLY A 58 10.30 -15.62 -12.72
CA GLY A 58 9.77 -15.03 -13.93
C GLY A 58 8.26 -15.21 -14.03
N LEU A 59 7.62 -14.25 -14.70
CA LEU A 59 6.19 -14.26 -14.94
C LEU A 59 5.93 -14.79 -16.35
N PRO A 60 5.28 -15.95 -16.53
CA PRO A 60 4.85 -16.34 -17.86
C PRO A 60 3.76 -15.38 -18.35
N PRO A 61 3.55 -15.27 -19.68
CA PRO A 61 2.46 -14.48 -20.22
C PRO A 61 1.11 -14.96 -19.66
N MET A 62 0.33 -14.02 -19.13
CA MET A 62 -0.98 -14.28 -18.55
C MET A 62 -1.98 -13.25 -19.05
N ALA A 63 -3.18 -13.72 -19.40
CA ALA A 63 -4.28 -12.85 -19.80
C ALA A 63 -5.33 -12.76 -18.68
N SER A 64 -5.93 -11.59 -18.52
CA SER A 64 -6.98 -11.34 -17.53
C SER A 64 -8.13 -12.35 -17.68
N GLY A 65 -8.67 -12.81 -16.55
CA GLY A 65 -9.73 -13.82 -16.49
C GLY A 65 -9.27 -15.27 -16.49
N HIS A 66 -7.99 -15.57 -16.79
CA HIS A 66 -7.48 -16.94 -16.70
C HIS A 66 -7.29 -17.39 -15.27
N GLU A 67 -7.62 -18.64 -14.99
CA GLU A 67 -7.30 -19.30 -13.74
C GLU A 67 -5.90 -19.92 -13.77
N VAL A 68 -5.17 -19.72 -12.68
CA VAL A 68 -3.85 -20.32 -12.45
C VAL A 68 -3.84 -21.06 -11.12
N GLY A 69 -3.12 -22.17 -11.08
CA GLY A 69 -2.73 -22.81 -9.83
C GLY A 69 -1.48 -22.12 -9.29
N ILE A 70 -1.46 -21.78 -8.00
CA ILE A 70 -0.25 -21.32 -7.32
C ILE A 70 -0.01 -22.24 -6.14
N ASP A 71 1.11 -22.96 -6.15
CA ASP A 71 1.52 -23.81 -5.03
C ASP A 71 2.63 -23.10 -4.26
N ILE A 72 2.32 -22.66 -3.04
CA ILE A 72 3.27 -21.90 -2.22
C ILE A 72 3.99 -22.78 -1.19
N LYS A 73 3.76 -24.10 -1.20
CA LYS A 73 4.38 -25.02 -0.24
C LYS A 73 5.90 -24.93 -0.34
N GLY A 74 6.56 -24.72 0.80
CA GLY A 74 8.00 -24.56 0.87
C GLY A 74 8.52 -23.16 0.51
N ALA A 75 7.66 -22.22 0.08
CA ALA A 75 8.07 -20.83 -0.12
C ALA A 75 8.41 -20.19 1.23
N ALA A 76 9.62 -19.63 1.33
CA ALA A 76 10.12 -19.04 2.56
C ALA A 76 9.38 -17.74 2.90
N VAL A 77 8.99 -17.56 4.17
CA VAL A 77 8.46 -16.28 4.64
C VAL A 77 9.61 -15.28 4.73
N LYS A 78 9.52 -14.18 3.97
CA LYS A 78 10.55 -13.12 3.93
C LYS A 78 10.04 -11.74 4.29
N PHE A 79 8.72 -11.59 4.35
CA PHE A 79 8.09 -10.32 4.62
C PHE A 79 6.88 -10.50 5.51
N ASP A 80 6.75 -9.67 6.54
CA ASP A 80 5.54 -9.59 7.35
C ASP A 80 4.87 -8.22 7.15
N PRO A 81 3.72 -8.15 6.45
CA PRO A 81 3.04 -6.88 6.20
C PRO A 81 2.44 -6.25 7.46
N SER A 82 2.36 -7.00 8.56
CA SER A 82 1.80 -6.51 9.84
C SER A 82 2.87 -6.00 10.81
N THR A 83 4.16 -6.11 10.47
CA THR A 83 5.25 -5.58 11.31
C THR A 83 5.37 -4.07 11.12
N ILE A 84 4.48 -3.32 11.76
CA ILE A 84 4.58 -1.85 11.85
C ILE A 84 4.89 -1.46 13.29
N SER A 85 5.97 -0.70 13.52
CA SER A 85 6.41 -0.39 14.87
C SER A 85 7.05 0.99 14.99
N GLY A 86 6.68 1.68 16.06
CA GLY A 86 7.40 2.83 16.59
C GLY A 86 6.97 4.17 15.98
N MET A 87 6.95 5.20 16.83
CA MET A 87 6.65 6.58 16.41
C MET A 87 7.84 7.16 15.61
N PRO A 88 7.60 7.97 14.57
CA PRO A 88 8.65 8.73 13.92
C PRO A 88 9.45 9.59 14.93
N ASP A 89 10.79 9.64 14.81
CA ASP A 89 11.61 10.56 15.61
C ASP A 89 11.29 12.00 15.21
N ARG A 90 10.84 12.81 16.19
CA ARG A 90 10.50 14.22 16.02
C ARG A 90 11.64 15.09 15.49
N LYS A 91 12.91 14.66 15.64
CA LYS A 91 14.06 15.35 15.03
C LYS A 91 14.00 15.32 13.51
N LEU A 92 13.37 14.31 12.92
CA LEU A 92 13.20 14.16 11.48
C LEU A 92 11.99 14.92 10.93
N ARG A 93 11.32 15.75 11.75
CA ARG A 93 10.11 16.49 11.35
C ARG A 93 10.25 17.30 10.07
N GLY A 94 11.43 17.85 9.81
CA GLY A 94 11.72 18.55 8.56
C GLY A 94 11.43 17.69 7.32
N LEU A 95 11.79 16.40 7.35
CA LEU A 95 11.63 15.50 6.20
C LEU A 95 10.16 15.30 5.82
N TRP A 96 9.29 14.99 6.79
CA TRP A 96 7.88 14.77 6.45
C TRP A 96 7.13 16.07 6.20
N LEU A 97 7.58 17.22 6.69
CA LEU A 97 7.04 18.51 6.23
C LEU A 97 7.32 18.77 4.76
N GLU A 98 8.50 18.39 4.26
CA GLU A 98 8.79 18.42 2.81
C GLU A 98 7.84 17.49 2.04
N TRP A 99 7.58 16.29 2.56
CA TRP A 99 6.62 15.37 1.93
C TRP A 99 5.18 15.88 1.96
N LEU A 100 4.76 16.51 3.06
CA LEU A 100 3.45 17.13 3.15
C LEU A 100 3.30 18.26 2.11
N SER A 101 4.37 19.00 1.84
CA SER A 101 4.35 20.07 0.82
C SER A 101 4.06 19.56 -0.60
N LEU A 102 4.27 18.26 -0.87
CA LEU A 102 3.95 17.64 -2.17
C LEU A 102 2.47 17.78 -2.53
N ILE A 103 1.56 17.89 -1.54
CA ILE A 103 0.13 18.10 -1.80
C ILE A 103 -0.16 19.42 -2.52
N GLY A 104 0.76 20.40 -2.43
CA GLY A 104 0.68 21.67 -3.14
C GLY A 104 1.06 21.58 -4.62
N ASN A 105 1.68 20.47 -5.07
CA ASN A 105 2.03 20.29 -6.47
C ASN A 105 0.78 20.21 -7.34
N ALA A 106 0.86 20.74 -8.56
CA ALA A 106 -0.28 20.78 -9.50
C ALA A 106 -0.93 19.40 -9.72
N GLU A 107 -0.13 18.33 -9.64
CA GLU A 107 -0.59 16.94 -9.81
C GLU A 107 -1.37 16.36 -8.61
N LEU A 108 -1.28 16.97 -7.41
CA LEU A 108 -1.93 16.51 -6.17
C LEU A 108 -2.87 17.55 -5.56
N LYS A 109 -2.93 18.77 -6.10
CA LYS A 109 -3.68 19.88 -5.53
C LYS A 109 -5.16 19.58 -5.27
N TYR A 110 -5.79 18.76 -6.12
CA TYR A 110 -7.19 18.35 -5.95
C TYR A 110 -7.41 17.48 -4.69
N ILE A 111 -6.37 16.85 -4.14
CA ILE A 111 -6.44 16.15 -2.85
C ILE A 111 -6.67 17.17 -1.73
N LEU A 112 -5.91 18.27 -1.73
CA LEU A 112 -6.02 19.35 -0.74
C LEU A 112 -7.46 19.89 -0.66
N GLU A 113 -8.10 20.04 -1.81
CA GLU A 113 -9.48 20.55 -1.96
C GLU A 113 -10.55 19.59 -1.40
N ASN A 114 -10.19 18.34 -1.11
CA ASN A 114 -11.12 17.28 -0.67
C ASN A 114 -10.74 16.66 0.68
N LEU A 115 -9.74 17.20 1.40
CA LEU A 115 -9.22 16.61 2.65
C LEU A 115 -10.23 16.53 3.80
N GLU A 116 -11.22 17.43 3.83
CA GLU A 116 -12.22 17.46 4.90
C GLU A 116 -13.21 16.30 4.84
N GLU A 117 -13.29 15.62 3.68
CA GLU A 117 -14.26 14.57 3.41
C GLU A 117 -13.55 13.33 2.83
N PRO A 118 -13.03 12.41 3.68
CA PRO A 118 -12.19 11.28 3.22
C PRO A 118 -12.84 10.42 2.13
N PHE A 119 -14.16 10.27 2.14
CA PHE A 119 -14.91 9.54 1.10
C PHE A 119 -14.83 10.17 -0.30
N ARG A 120 -14.45 11.45 -0.41
CA ARG A 120 -14.18 12.14 -1.69
C ARG A 120 -12.80 11.85 -2.23
N LEU A 121 -11.87 11.42 -1.38
CA LEU A 121 -10.53 10.99 -1.80
C LEU A 121 -10.56 9.62 -2.48
N VAL A 122 -11.55 8.78 -2.17
CA VAL A 122 -11.67 7.46 -2.77
C VAL A 122 -11.91 7.55 -4.28
N GLY A 123 -10.98 7.00 -5.05
CA GLY A 123 -11.00 7.03 -6.51
C GLY A 123 -10.58 8.37 -7.13
N LEU A 124 -10.07 9.30 -6.33
CA LEU A 124 -9.73 10.64 -6.78
C LEU A 124 -8.40 10.63 -7.53
N GLY A 125 -8.46 10.84 -8.84
CA GLY A 125 -7.31 10.84 -9.75
C GLY A 125 -7.31 9.67 -10.74
N PRO A 126 -6.48 9.71 -11.78
CA PRO A 126 -6.46 8.69 -12.82
C PRO A 126 -5.65 7.44 -12.41
N GLY A 127 -5.82 6.35 -13.16
CA GLY A 127 -4.94 5.19 -13.13
C GLY A 127 -5.44 4.02 -12.28
N LEU A 128 -4.59 2.99 -12.14
CA LEU A 128 -4.91 1.79 -11.34
C LEU A 128 -4.98 2.11 -9.84
N THR A 129 -4.12 3.02 -9.39
CA THR A 129 -4.02 3.55 -8.03
C THR A 129 -4.22 5.07 -8.10
N PRO A 130 -5.47 5.54 -8.01
CA PRO A 130 -5.78 6.97 -7.91
C PRO A 130 -5.01 7.63 -6.76
N ALA A 131 -4.52 8.85 -6.98
CA ALA A 131 -3.67 9.54 -6.00
C ALA A 131 -4.37 9.77 -4.65
N GLY A 132 -5.69 9.99 -4.64
CA GLY A 132 -6.47 10.09 -3.40
C GLY A 132 -6.49 8.79 -2.60
N ASP A 133 -6.47 7.64 -3.26
CA ASP A 133 -6.36 6.35 -2.57
C ASP A 133 -4.97 6.13 -2.00
N ASP A 134 -3.92 6.46 -2.77
CA ASP A 134 -2.54 6.39 -2.30
C ASP A 134 -2.33 7.28 -1.07
N PHE A 135 -2.90 8.49 -1.09
CA PHE A 135 -2.93 9.40 0.05
C PHE A 135 -3.64 8.78 1.26
N LEU A 136 -4.82 8.18 1.06
CA LEU A 136 -5.54 7.48 2.13
C LEU A 136 -4.70 6.35 2.73
N VAL A 137 -4.05 5.52 1.90
CA VAL A 137 -3.17 4.45 2.39
C VAL A 137 -2.02 5.02 3.22
N GLY A 138 -1.40 6.11 2.77
CA GLY A 138 -0.36 6.81 3.53
C GLY A 138 -0.87 7.30 4.88
N TRP A 139 -2.00 8.00 4.89
CA TRP A 139 -2.63 8.51 6.12
C TRP A 139 -2.98 7.37 7.09
N ILE A 140 -3.61 6.30 6.60
CA ILE A 140 -3.93 5.12 7.41
C ILE A 140 -2.67 4.50 8.00
N THR A 141 -1.58 4.42 7.22
CA THR A 141 -0.28 3.92 7.71
C THR A 141 0.21 4.71 8.93
N ALA A 142 0.17 6.04 8.86
CA ALA A 142 0.52 6.89 9.99
C ALA A 142 -0.42 6.67 11.19
N CYS A 143 -1.74 6.59 10.97
CA CYS A 143 -2.68 6.29 12.06
C CYS A 143 -2.36 4.96 12.76
N LYS A 144 -2.06 3.90 12.00
CA LYS A 144 -1.72 2.59 12.57
C LYS A 144 -0.40 2.60 13.33
N LEU A 145 0.63 3.33 12.86
CA LEU A 145 1.89 3.51 13.60
C LEU A 145 1.66 4.11 14.98
N GLU A 146 0.76 5.10 15.07
CA GLU A 146 0.48 5.83 16.30
C GLU A 146 -0.56 5.13 17.19
N GLY A 147 -1.00 3.93 16.81
CA GLY A 147 -2.05 3.19 17.53
C GLY A 147 -3.43 3.86 17.48
N ARG A 148 -3.65 4.78 16.53
CA ARG A 148 -4.94 5.49 16.38
C ARG A 148 -6.03 4.57 15.82
N ASN A 149 -7.24 4.78 16.32
CA ASN A 149 -8.40 4.00 15.92
C ASN A 149 -8.95 4.49 14.56
N THR A 150 -8.81 3.70 13.50
CA THR A 150 -9.28 4.06 12.16
C THR A 150 -10.74 3.68 11.87
N LYS A 151 -11.55 3.34 12.89
CA LYS A 151 -12.93 2.86 12.70
C LYS A 151 -13.86 3.87 12.02
N LYS A 152 -13.80 5.15 12.43
CA LYS A 152 -14.62 6.20 11.83
C LYS A 152 -14.26 6.40 10.36
N LEU A 153 -12.98 6.60 10.07
CA LEU A 153 -12.46 6.68 8.70
C LEU A 153 -12.88 5.48 7.86
N SER A 154 -12.74 4.26 8.40
CA SER A 154 -13.20 3.02 7.73
C SER A 154 -14.68 3.08 7.38
N SER A 155 -15.53 3.51 8.33
CA SER A 155 -16.98 3.62 8.09
C SER A 155 -17.34 4.69 7.06
N GLU A 156 -16.59 5.79 6.99
CA GLU A 156 -16.82 6.88 6.04
C GLU A 156 -16.49 6.47 4.60
N ILE A 157 -15.48 5.60 4.41
CA ILE A 157 -14.99 5.27 3.06
C ILE A 157 -15.51 3.93 2.52
N GLU A 158 -16.04 3.02 3.35
CA GLU A 158 -16.35 1.64 2.94
C GLU A 158 -17.28 1.55 1.72
N GLU A 159 -18.37 2.33 1.70
CA GLU A 159 -19.30 2.32 0.57
C GLU A 159 -18.59 2.81 -0.72
N ALA A 160 -17.76 3.84 -0.59
CA ALA A 160 -17.02 4.42 -1.71
C ALA A 160 -15.97 3.44 -2.28
N LEU A 161 -15.34 2.60 -1.46
CA LEU A 161 -14.33 1.62 -1.90
C LEU A 161 -14.89 0.65 -2.95
N SER A 162 -16.17 0.34 -2.87
CA SER A 162 -16.83 -0.58 -3.82
C SER A 162 -17.29 0.08 -5.13
N ARG A 163 -17.38 1.42 -5.17
CA ARG A 163 -18.06 2.15 -6.27
C ARG A 163 -17.19 3.17 -6.99
N LYS A 164 -16.21 3.75 -6.31
CA LYS A 164 -15.48 4.92 -6.81
C LYS A 164 -14.05 4.63 -7.25
N THR A 165 -13.46 3.54 -6.78
CA THR A 165 -12.07 3.19 -7.12
C THR A 165 -11.95 1.83 -7.80
N THR A 166 -10.75 1.50 -8.26
CA THR A 166 -10.41 0.21 -8.84
C THR A 166 -10.44 -0.89 -7.78
N TRP A 167 -10.72 -2.12 -8.21
CA TRP A 167 -10.64 -3.28 -7.32
C TRP A 167 -9.27 -3.38 -6.61
N PHE A 168 -8.18 -3.16 -7.35
CA PHE A 168 -6.82 -3.22 -6.82
C PHE A 168 -6.61 -2.21 -5.69
N SER A 169 -6.97 -0.94 -5.92
CA SER A 169 -6.82 0.13 -4.94
C SER A 169 -7.73 -0.08 -3.72
N SER A 170 -8.96 -0.55 -3.93
CA SER A 170 -9.87 -0.88 -2.83
C SER A 170 -9.28 -1.94 -1.88
N GLU A 171 -8.61 -2.96 -2.43
CA GLU A 171 -7.99 -4.01 -1.63
C GLU A 171 -6.75 -3.51 -0.88
N MET A 172 -5.98 -2.58 -1.48
CA MET A 172 -4.86 -1.92 -0.81
C MET A 172 -5.32 -1.06 0.37
N ILE A 173 -6.42 -0.31 0.23
CA ILE A 173 -6.99 0.46 1.33
C ILE A 173 -7.51 -0.46 2.44
N ARG A 174 -8.22 -1.54 2.10
CA ARG A 174 -8.67 -2.53 3.09
C ARG A 174 -7.50 -3.18 3.83
N ASP A 175 -6.44 -3.55 3.11
CA ASP A 175 -5.22 -4.08 3.74
C ASP A 175 -4.62 -3.07 4.74
N ALA A 176 -4.53 -1.78 4.36
CA ALA A 176 -4.05 -0.73 5.26
C ALA A 176 -4.95 -0.55 6.50
N LEU A 177 -6.27 -0.60 6.33
CA LEU A 177 -7.24 -0.57 7.44
C LEU A 177 -7.09 -1.77 8.37
N ASP A 178 -6.70 -2.93 7.84
CA ASP A 178 -6.36 -4.14 8.60
C ASP A 178 -4.95 -4.08 9.24
N GLY A 179 -4.21 -2.98 9.04
CA GLY A 179 -2.84 -2.85 9.55
C GLY A 179 -1.81 -3.65 8.77
N LYS A 180 -2.06 -3.93 7.49
CA LYS A 180 -1.15 -4.62 6.57
C LYS A 180 -0.66 -3.65 5.52
N PHE A 181 0.66 -3.56 5.40
CA PHE A 181 1.30 -2.59 4.52
C PHE A 181 2.32 -3.26 3.61
N TRP A 182 2.63 -2.58 2.52
CA TRP A 182 3.75 -2.90 1.65
C TRP A 182 5.12 -2.62 2.26
N LYS A 183 6.14 -3.35 1.80
CA LYS A 183 7.50 -3.33 2.35
C LYS A 183 8.12 -1.94 2.37
N ARG A 184 8.02 -1.18 1.28
CA ARG A 184 8.59 0.17 1.19
C ARG A 184 8.06 1.10 2.28
N GLY A 185 6.75 1.06 2.54
CA GLY A 185 6.13 1.87 3.59
C GLY A 185 6.60 1.47 4.99
N ILE A 186 6.72 0.16 5.26
CA ILE A 186 7.23 -0.36 6.54
C ILE A 186 8.70 0.03 6.74
N GLU A 187 9.53 -0.09 5.71
CA GLU A 187 10.96 0.27 5.79
C GLU A 187 11.16 1.78 6.02
N LEU A 188 10.36 2.63 5.38
CA LEU A 188 10.39 4.07 5.65
C LEU A 188 9.99 4.37 7.10
N ALA A 189 8.89 3.77 7.58
CA ALA A 189 8.43 3.97 8.95
C ALA A 189 9.48 3.53 9.98
N ARG A 190 10.16 2.41 9.73
CA ARG A 190 11.26 1.93 10.57
C ARG A 190 12.43 2.92 10.59
N ALA A 191 12.89 3.38 9.42
CA ALA A 191 14.00 4.34 9.36
C ALA A 191 13.67 5.65 10.10
N LEU A 192 12.42 6.12 10.01
CA LEU A 192 11.96 7.28 10.77
C LEU A 192 11.94 7.03 12.27
N ASN A 193 11.51 5.84 12.72
CA ASN A 193 11.50 5.47 14.12
C ASN A 193 12.91 5.35 14.71
N GLU A 194 13.85 4.83 13.93
CA GLU A 194 15.27 4.69 14.31
C GLU A 194 16.02 6.03 14.32
N GLY A 195 15.40 7.10 13.80
CA GLY A 195 16.04 8.42 13.69
C GLY A 195 17.12 8.49 12.60
N ASP A 196 17.16 7.52 11.69
CA ASP A 196 18.14 7.46 10.60
C ASP A 196 17.68 8.30 9.41
N SER A 197 18.13 9.55 9.36
CA SER A 197 17.78 10.48 8.29
C SER A 197 18.25 10.00 6.92
N PHE A 198 19.41 9.32 6.83
CA PHE A 198 19.96 8.87 5.56
C PHE A 198 19.09 7.75 4.97
N GLN A 199 18.77 6.75 5.79
CA GLN A 199 17.88 5.67 5.37
C GLN A 199 16.47 6.19 5.09
N ALA A 200 15.94 7.12 5.89
CA ALA A 200 14.63 7.72 5.64
C ALA A 200 14.57 8.42 4.27
N MET A 201 15.61 9.19 3.92
CA MET A 201 15.72 9.83 2.60
C MET A 201 15.86 8.82 1.46
N GLU A 202 16.68 7.79 1.63
CA GLU A 202 16.83 6.72 0.62
C GLU A 202 15.48 6.02 0.34
N ARG A 203 14.77 5.63 1.39
CA ARG A 203 13.47 4.93 1.28
C ARG A 203 12.40 5.84 0.69
N ALA A 204 12.34 7.11 1.10
CA ALA A 204 11.44 8.09 0.50
C ALA A 204 11.74 8.30 -0.98
N GLY A 205 13.03 8.37 -1.37
CA GLY A 205 13.45 8.46 -2.77
C GLY A 205 13.00 7.26 -3.61
N LYS A 206 13.08 6.04 -3.06
CA LYS A 206 12.54 4.84 -3.72
C LYS A 206 11.03 4.92 -3.91
N ILE A 207 10.29 5.47 -2.94
CA ILE A 207 8.83 5.65 -3.04
C ILE A 207 8.48 6.73 -4.06
N ILE A 208 9.17 7.88 -4.08
CA ILE A 208 8.90 8.97 -5.04
C ILE A 208 9.08 8.50 -6.48
N ASN A 209 10.12 7.69 -6.73
CA ASN A 209 10.40 7.15 -8.07
C ASN A 209 9.50 5.95 -8.45
N TRP A 210 8.57 5.57 -7.58
CA TRP A 210 7.63 4.48 -7.80
C TRP A 210 6.28 5.00 -8.29
N GLY A 211 5.97 4.69 -9.55
CA GLY A 211 4.76 5.17 -10.24
C GLY A 211 4.87 6.64 -10.66
N HIS A 212 3.79 7.18 -11.25
CA HIS A 212 3.77 8.56 -11.73
C HIS A 212 3.57 9.56 -10.56
N SER A 213 2.39 9.51 -9.94
CA SER A 213 2.02 10.35 -8.79
C SER A 213 1.77 9.56 -7.50
N SER A 214 1.63 8.24 -7.57
CA SER A 214 1.24 7.38 -6.45
C SER A 214 2.21 7.46 -5.26
N GLY A 215 3.51 7.36 -5.49
CA GLY A 215 4.50 7.47 -4.42
C GLY A 215 4.47 8.81 -3.70
N LYS A 216 4.35 9.92 -4.44
CA LYS A 216 4.24 11.26 -3.87
C LYS A 216 2.95 11.45 -3.08
N ALA A 217 1.84 10.95 -3.60
CA ALA A 217 0.54 11.02 -2.92
C ALA A 217 0.54 10.22 -1.61
N TRP A 218 1.13 9.01 -1.62
CA TRP A 218 1.30 8.21 -0.42
C TRP A 218 2.17 8.91 0.63
N LEU A 219 3.30 9.50 0.23
CA LEU A 219 4.17 10.26 1.14
C LEU A 219 3.46 11.48 1.73
N ALA A 220 2.71 12.21 0.92
CA ALA A 220 1.92 13.35 1.38
C ALA A 220 0.85 12.92 2.40
N GLY A 221 0.16 11.81 2.14
CA GLY A 221 -0.84 11.24 3.05
C GLY A 221 -0.23 10.74 4.36
N PHE A 222 0.91 10.07 4.27
CA PHE A 222 1.67 9.61 5.43
C PHE A 222 2.11 10.77 6.32
N ALA A 223 2.71 11.80 5.71
CA ALA A 223 3.11 13.01 6.41
C ALA A 223 1.91 13.77 7.02
N TYR A 224 0.80 13.87 6.27
CA TYR A 224 -0.44 14.46 6.77
C TYR A 224 -0.94 13.74 8.01
N GLY A 225 -0.94 12.41 7.97
CA GLY A 225 -1.31 11.59 9.10
C GLY A 225 -0.44 11.86 10.33
N ILE A 226 0.89 11.83 10.20
CA ILE A 226 1.82 12.11 11.31
C ILE A 226 1.58 13.50 11.91
N GLU A 227 1.51 14.54 11.08
CA GLU A 227 1.36 15.93 11.56
C GLU A 227 0.01 16.17 12.24
N ARG A 228 -1.05 15.50 11.77
CA ARG A 228 -2.40 15.56 12.38
C ARG A 228 -2.59 14.59 13.55
N GLY A 229 -1.56 13.84 13.96
CA GLY A 229 -1.64 12.87 15.08
C GLY A 229 -2.17 13.46 16.40
N ASN A 230 -2.05 14.77 16.60
CA ASN A 230 -2.55 15.47 17.79
C ASN A 230 -3.99 16.03 17.66
N ASP A 231 -4.66 15.83 16.52
CA ASP A 231 -6.00 16.38 16.26
C ASP A 231 -7.08 15.31 16.50
N PRO A 232 -7.82 15.36 17.62
CA PRO A 232 -8.83 14.36 17.96
C PRO A 232 -10.07 14.41 17.06
N GLN A 233 -10.24 15.42 16.20
CA GLN A 233 -11.42 15.55 15.33
C GLN A 233 -11.28 14.79 13.99
N LEU A 234 -10.05 14.43 13.62
CA LEU A 234 -9.69 13.78 12.35
C LEU A 234 -9.70 12.25 12.39
N ILE A 235 -10.14 11.65 13.50
CA ILE A 235 -10.09 10.20 13.78
C ILE A 235 -11.47 9.69 14.16
#